data_AF-A0A525C3Y1-F1
#
_entry.id   AF-A0A525C3Y1-F1
#
_cell.length_a   1.000
_cell.length_b   1.000
_cell.length_c   1.000
_cell.angle_alpha   90.00
_cell.angle_beta   90.00
_cell.angle_gamma   90.00
#
_symmetry.space_group_name_H-M   'P 1'
#
loop_
_entity.id
_entity.type
_entity.pdbx_description
1 polymer ?
#
loop_
_entity_poly.entity_id
_entity_poly.type
_entity_poly.pdbx_seq_one_letter_code
_entity_poly.pdbx_strand_id
1 'polypeptide(L)'
;MSLRHAIMVDLWREDGTGYEIAKRFQEGFGFSWKASHPQIYTELKKLTDLGWVEFKKVEQEHKPAKKIYTLTEDGLEALKEWIDTPVDIAPIRDAFLIKMAAGSLATPKLFLEEVRERKVISDEKLKYFKKIEEVMQKETGKGNPEVEFPFLSLRAGILTFEAYSHWFDEVIEYLEGL
;
A
#
# COMPACT_ATOMS: atom_id res chain seq x y z
N MET A 1 7.36 -11.52 2.92
CA MET A 1 6.71 -10.23 3.25
C MET A 1 5.27 -10.51 3.68
N SER A 2 4.78 -9.89 4.76
CA SER A 2 3.51 -10.29 5.37
C SER A 2 2.59 -9.11 5.67
N LEU A 3 1.41 -9.15 5.04
CA LEU A 3 0.23 -8.32 5.31
C LEU A 3 0.01 -8.03 6.81
N ARG A 4 0.31 -8.98 7.70
CA ARG A 4 0.20 -8.80 9.15
C ARG A 4 0.96 -7.59 9.68
N HIS A 5 2.21 -7.37 9.27
CA HIS A 5 3.01 -6.25 9.80
C HIS A 5 2.49 -4.93 9.25
N ALA A 6 2.00 -4.92 8.01
CA ALA A 6 1.32 -3.74 7.48
C ALA A 6 0.06 -3.40 8.31
N ILE A 7 -0.74 -4.40 8.70
CA ILE A 7 -1.92 -4.19 9.55
C ILE A 7 -1.50 -3.72 10.95
N MET A 8 -0.43 -4.30 11.52
CA MET A 8 0.09 -3.90 12.83
C MET A 8 0.64 -2.47 12.83
N VAL A 9 1.35 -2.04 11.77
CA VAL A 9 1.80 -0.63 11.66
C VAL A 9 0.62 0.32 11.50
N ASP A 10 -0.43 -0.06 10.76
CA ASP A 10 -1.67 0.73 10.68
C ASP A 10 -2.32 0.90 12.06
N LEU A 11 -2.50 -0.20 12.79
CA LEU A 11 -3.07 -0.21 14.14
C LEU A 11 -2.19 0.46 15.20
N TRP A 12 -0.86 0.45 15.02
CA TRP A 12 0.06 1.20 15.88
C TRP A 12 -0.17 2.72 15.79
N ARG A 13 -0.59 3.21 14.61
CA ARG A 13 -0.88 4.64 14.40
C ARG A 13 -2.29 5.00 14.84
N GLU A 14 -3.26 4.15 14.51
CA GLU A 14 -4.66 4.42 14.78
C GLU A 14 -5.49 3.12 14.87
N ASP A 15 -6.21 2.98 15.98
CA ASP A 15 -7.26 1.97 16.13
C ASP A 15 -8.27 2.05 14.99
N GLY A 16 -8.95 0.94 14.71
CA GLY A 16 -9.92 0.96 13.62
C GLY A 16 -10.78 -0.27 13.52
N THR A 17 -11.94 -0.08 12.89
CA THR A 17 -12.71 -1.21 12.39
C THR A 17 -11.99 -1.88 11.22
N GLY A 18 -12.30 -3.16 10.98
CA GLY A 18 -11.76 -3.87 9.81
C GLY A 18 -12.05 -3.14 8.48
N TYR A 19 -13.14 -2.38 8.41
CA TYR A 19 -13.46 -1.55 7.26
C TYR A 19 -12.56 -0.31 7.17
N GLU A 20 -12.36 0.42 8.26
CA GLU A 20 -11.47 1.60 8.30
C GLU A 20 -10.02 1.20 7.98
N ILE A 21 -9.53 0.10 8.54
CA ILE A 21 -8.22 -0.48 8.22
C ILE A 21 -8.15 -0.77 6.72
N ALA A 22 -9.16 -1.47 6.16
CA ALA A 22 -9.18 -1.76 4.73
C ALA A 22 -9.23 -0.51 3.85
N LYS A 23 -9.92 0.54 4.31
CA LYS A 23 -9.96 1.85 3.64
C LYS A 23 -8.58 2.53 3.67
N ARG A 24 -7.89 2.58 4.81
CA ARG A 24 -6.53 3.14 4.94
C ARG A 24 -5.51 2.43 4.05
N PHE A 25 -5.66 1.11 3.87
CA PHE A 25 -4.85 0.34 2.91
C PHE A 25 -5.10 0.78 1.46
N GLN A 26 -6.33 1.12 1.09
CA GLN A 26 -6.65 1.63 -0.25
C GLN A 26 -6.16 3.07 -0.45
N GLU A 27 -6.19 3.88 0.60
CA GLU A 27 -5.86 5.31 0.61
C GLU A 27 -4.36 5.60 0.86
N GLY A 28 -3.44 4.67 0.55
CA GLY A 28 -2.02 5.02 0.46
C GLY A 28 -1.10 4.51 1.55
N PHE A 29 -1.60 3.83 2.59
CA PHE A 29 -0.74 2.91 3.34
C PHE A 29 -0.28 1.73 2.47
N GLY A 30 -1.06 1.41 1.42
CA GLY A 30 -0.87 0.26 0.53
C GLY A 30 -0.05 0.48 -0.74
N PHE A 31 0.76 1.55 -0.89
CA PHE A 31 1.65 1.59 -2.07
C PHE A 31 2.61 0.39 -2.08
N SER A 32 3.02 -0.06 -0.89
CA SER A 32 3.83 -1.26 -0.68
C SER A 32 3.01 -2.55 -0.62
N TRP A 33 1.68 -2.50 -0.52
CA TRP A 33 0.87 -3.69 -0.28
C TRP A 33 -0.57 -3.59 -0.82
N LYS A 34 -0.92 -4.50 -1.73
CA LYS A 34 -2.31 -4.72 -2.14
C LYS A 34 -2.91 -5.84 -1.29
N ALA A 35 -3.97 -5.54 -0.55
CA ALA A 35 -4.78 -6.54 0.12
C ALA A 35 -6.27 -6.29 -0.12
N SER A 36 -7.00 -7.36 -0.40
CA SER A 36 -8.46 -7.32 -0.46
C SER A 36 -9.04 -7.26 0.95
N HIS A 37 -10.28 -6.77 1.06
CA HIS A 37 -11.01 -6.76 2.34
C HIS A 37 -11.01 -8.16 2.99
N PRO A 38 -11.36 -9.26 2.29
CA PRO A 38 -11.28 -10.60 2.87
C PRO A 38 -9.90 -10.99 3.41
N GLN A 39 -8.82 -10.60 2.74
CA GLN A 39 -7.46 -10.87 3.22
C GLN A 39 -7.17 -10.13 4.53
N ILE A 40 -7.60 -8.88 4.64
CA ILE A 40 -7.45 -8.07 5.86
C ILE A 40 -8.23 -8.69 7.02
N TYR A 41 -9.50 -9.06 6.81
CA TYR A 41 -10.30 -9.71 7.87
C TYR A 41 -9.73 -11.06 8.30
N THR A 42 -9.21 -11.84 7.34
CA THR A 42 -8.56 -13.12 7.63
C THR A 42 -7.30 -12.93 8.47
N GLU A 43 -6.49 -11.93 8.14
CA GLU A 43 -5.24 -11.67 8.87
C GLU A 43 -5.51 -11.02 10.24
N LEU A 44 -6.51 -10.15 10.37
CA LEU A 44 -6.97 -9.62 11.66
C LEU A 44 -7.38 -10.74 12.60
N LYS A 45 -8.11 -11.75 12.11
CA LYS A 45 -8.45 -12.93 12.92
C LYS A 45 -7.18 -13.63 13.43
N LYS A 46 -6.21 -13.89 12.57
CA LYS A 46 -4.95 -14.54 12.97
C LYS A 46 -4.17 -13.71 13.99
N LEU A 47 -4.11 -12.39 13.82
CA LEU A 47 -3.45 -11.49 14.75
C LEU A 47 -4.13 -11.51 16.13
N THR A 48 -5.45 -11.63 16.17
CA THR A 48 -6.19 -11.83 17.42
C THR A 48 -5.95 -13.20 18.03
N ASP A 49 -5.92 -14.27 17.22
CA ASP A 49 -5.59 -15.62 17.71
C ASP A 49 -4.16 -15.69 18.28
N LEU A 50 -3.24 -14.84 17.80
CA LEU A 50 -1.87 -14.68 18.30
C LEU A 50 -1.75 -13.77 19.54
N GLY A 51 -2.82 -13.07 19.94
CA GLY A 51 -2.77 -12.09 21.03
C GLY A 51 -2.09 -10.76 20.67
N TRP A 52 -1.70 -10.55 19.41
CA TRP A 52 -1.03 -9.34 18.95
C TRP A 52 -1.98 -8.18 18.65
N VAL A 53 -3.26 -8.48 18.43
CA VAL A 53 -4.33 -7.51 18.21
C VAL A 53 -5.55 -7.92 18.99
N GLU A 54 -6.11 -7.03 19.79
CA GLU A 54 -7.39 -7.25 20.44
C GLU A 54 -8.51 -6.49 19.73
N PHE A 55 -9.77 -6.78 20.10
CA PHE A 55 -10.88 -5.97 19.65
C PHE A 55 -11.93 -5.78 20.73
N LYS A 56 -12.56 -4.61 20.71
CA LYS A 56 -13.77 -4.31 21.49
C LYS A 56 -14.99 -4.31 20.57
N LYS A 57 -16.07 -4.93 21.03
CA LYS A 57 -17.37 -4.87 20.35
C LYS A 57 -18.08 -3.59 20.77
N VAL A 58 -18.51 -2.80 19.80
CA VAL A 58 -19.30 -1.59 20.00
C VAL A 58 -20.66 -1.82 19.37
N GLU A 59 -21.70 -1.83 20.21
CA GLU A 59 -23.10 -1.89 19.82
C GLU A 59 -23.43 -0.71 18.87
N GLN A 60 -24.30 -0.96 17.90
CA GLN A 60 -24.75 0.06 16.95
C GLN A 60 -26.27 0.01 16.85
N GLU A 61 -26.90 1.19 16.83
CA GLU A 61 -28.34 1.26 16.63
C GLU A 61 -28.71 0.79 15.22
N HIS A 62 -29.61 -0.18 15.11
CA HIS A 62 -30.09 -0.77 13.86
C HIS A 62 -29.01 -1.40 12.95
N LYS A 63 -27.81 -1.71 13.46
CA LYS A 63 -26.73 -2.34 12.69
C LYS A 63 -26.01 -3.41 13.53
N PRO A 64 -25.35 -4.41 12.90
CA PRO A 64 -24.50 -5.34 13.63
C PRO A 64 -23.42 -4.61 14.42
N ALA A 65 -23.06 -5.10 15.60
CA ALA A 65 -21.99 -4.53 16.41
C ALA A 65 -20.68 -4.47 15.61
N LYS A 66 -19.97 -3.34 15.69
CA LYS A 66 -18.65 -3.19 15.05
C LYS A 66 -17.56 -3.68 15.99
N LYS A 67 -16.49 -4.22 15.40
CA LYS A 67 -15.25 -4.53 16.12
C LYS A 67 -14.27 -3.40 15.88
N ILE A 68 -13.82 -2.75 16.94
CA ILE A 68 -12.68 -1.82 16.89
C ILE A 68 -11.46 -2.62 17.32
N TYR A 69 -10.49 -2.74 16.43
CA TYR A 69 -9.24 -3.44 16.66
C TYR A 69 -8.18 -2.47 17.19
N THR A 70 -7.35 -2.97 18.09
CA THR A 70 -6.29 -2.22 18.78
C THR A 70 -5.06 -3.13 18.87
N LEU A 71 -3.86 -2.57 18.65
CA LEU A 71 -2.61 -3.31 18.85
C LEU A 71 -2.36 -3.54 20.35
N THR A 72 -1.99 -4.75 20.74
CA THR A 72 -1.65 -5.08 22.15
C THR A 72 -0.19 -4.75 22.46
N GLU A 73 0.20 -4.84 23.74
CA GLU A 73 1.61 -4.74 24.15
C GLU A 73 2.46 -5.85 23.50
N ASP A 74 1.99 -7.09 23.51
CA ASP A 74 2.64 -8.22 22.83
C ASP A 74 2.76 -7.98 21.31
N GLY A 75 1.73 -7.38 20.71
CA GLY A 75 1.76 -6.99 19.29
C GLY A 75 2.78 -5.90 19.00
N LEU A 76 2.96 -4.95 19.91
CA LEU A 76 3.98 -3.91 19.80
C LEU A 76 5.40 -4.49 19.95
N GLU A 77 5.61 -5.45 20.85
CA GLU A 77 6.88 -6.15 20.98
C GLU A 77 7.22 -6.97 19.73
N ALA A 78 6.27 -7.75 19.22
CA ALA A 78 6.43 -8.48 17.96
C ALA A 78 6.72 -7.53 16.76
N LEU A 79 6.12 -6.34 16.75
CA LEU A 79 6.41 -5.34 15.71
C LEU A 79 7.83 -4.79 15.81
N LYS A 80 8.35 -4.56 17.02
CA LYS A 80 9.73 -4.12 17.25
C LYS A 80 10.73 -5.20 16.86
N GLU A 81 10.49 -6.45 17.22
CA GLU A 81 11.31 -7.59 16.79
C GLU A 81 11.38 -7.70 15.26
N TRP A 82 10.24 -7.48 14.59
CA TRP A 82 10.22 -7.49 13.13
C TRP A 82 11.03 -6.33 12.52
N ILE A 83 10.99 -5.14 13.12
CA ILE A 83 11.80 -3.98 12.67
C ILE A 83 13.30 -4.27 12.79
N ASP A 84 13.71 -5.01 13.83
CA ASP A 84 15.11 -5.41 14.04
C ASP A 84 15.57 -6.54 13.11
N THR A 85 14.64 -7.15 12.38
CA THR A 85 14.94 -8.24 11.45
C THR A 85 15.11 -7.70 10.02
N PRO A 86 16.27 -7.91 9.38
CA PRO A 86 16.46 -7.53 7.98
C PRO A 86 15.44 -8.17 7.05
N VAL A 87 14.96 -7.41 6.07
CA VAL A 87 14.07 -7.90 5.02
C VAL A 87 14.83 -8.08 3.72
N ASP A 88 14.52 -9.15 2.99
CA ASP A 88 15.04 -9.36 1.64
C ASP A 88 14.60 -8.25 0.69
N ILE A 89 15.43 -7.96 -0.31
CA ILE A 89 15.07 -7.05 -1.41
C ILE A 89 13.86 -7.63 -2.15
N ALA A 90 12.80 -6.83 -2.29
CA ALA A 90 11.61 -7.25 -3.01
C ALA A 90 11.92 -7.45 -4.50
N PRO A 91 11.59 -8.59 -5.11
CA PRO A 91 11.63 -8.71 -6.56
C PRO A 91 10.51 -7.87 -7.19
N ILE A 92 10.77 -7.28 -8.34
CA ILE A 92 9.72 -6.69 -9.17
C ILE A 92 8.86 -7.82 -9.74
N ARG A 93 7.58 -7.87 -9.35
CA ARG A 93 6.59 -8.86 -9.81
C ARG A 93 5.46 -8.17 -10.54
N ASP A 94 5.66 -7.87 -11.82
CA ASP A 94 4.65 -7.26 -12.68
C ASP A 94 4.31 -8.17 -13.87
N ALA A 95 3.08 -8.67 -13.89
CA ALA A 95 2.57 -9.51 -14.98
C ALA A 95 2.53 -8.79 -16.33
N PHE A 96 2.42 -7.45 -16.33
CA PHE A 96 2.42 -6.67 -17.56
C PHE A 96 3.78 -6.69 -18.25
N LEU A 97 4.87 -6.56 -17.48
CA LEU A 97 6.23 -6.67 -18.02
C LEU A 97 6.45 -8.04 -18.67
N ILE A 98 5.88 -9.10 -18.08
CA ILE A 98 5.94 -10.46 -18.65
C ILE A 98 5.12 -10.53 -19.97
N LYS A 99 3.92 -9.94 -20.01
CA LYS A 99 3.14 -9.87 -21.27
C LYS A 99 3.91 -9.12 -22.37
N MET A 100 4.53 -7.98 -22.04
CA MET A 100 5.33 -7.19 -22.98
C MET A 100 6.51 -7.99 -23.54
N ALA A 101 7.17 -8.81 -22.71
CA ALA A 101 8.24 -9.69 -23.17
C ALA A 101 7.77 -10.72 -24.22
N ALA A 102 6.50 -11.12 -24.18
CA ALA A 102 5.85 -11.95 -25.19
C ALA A 102 5.14 -11.13 -26.29
N GLY A 103 5.46 -9.83 -26.42
CA GLY A 103 4.70 -8.87 -27.22
C GLY A 103 4.56 -9.21 -28.71
N SER A 104 5.51 -9.97 -29.28
CA SER A 104 5.44 -10.47 -30.66
C SER A 104 4.21 -11.33 -30.97
N LEU A 105 3.52 -11.86 -29.96
CA LEU A 105 2.32 -12.66 -30.10
C LEU A 105 1.02 -11.82 -30.20
N ALA A 106 1.10 -10.49 -30.11
CA ALA A 106 -0.04 -9.59 -30.18
C ALA A 106 0.25 -8.33 -31.01
N THR A 107 -0.79 -7.53 -31.27
CA THR A 107 -0.64 -6.29 -32.04
C THR A 107 -0.18 -5.14 -31.14
N PRO A 108 0.60 -4.17 -31.66
CA PRO A 108 0.95 -2.95 -30.91
C PRO A 108 -0.26 -2.22 -30.33
N LYS A 109 -1.39 -2.20 -31.07
CA LYS A 109 -2.64 -1.58 -30.63
C LYS A 109 -3.17 -2.17 -29.31
N LEU A 110 -3.10 -3.49 -29.13
CA LEU A 110 -3.56 -4.14 -27.90
C LEU A 110 -2.76 -3.65 -26.68
N PHE A 111 -1.45 -3.51 -26.84
CA PHE A 111 -0.59 -2.99 -25.78
C PHE A 111 -0.80 -1.50 -25.53
N LEU A 112 -0.98 -0.68 -26.58
CA LEU A 112 -1.27 0.75 -26.42
C LEU A 112 -2.50 1.01 -25.56
N GLU A 113 -3.59 0.24 -25.75
CA GLU A 113 -4.79 0.36 -24.93
C GLU A 113 -4.51 0.06 -23.44
N GLU A 114 -3.83 -1.06 -23.14
CA GLU A 114 -3.49 -1.45 -21.76
C GLU A 114 -2.48 -0.48 -21.12
N VAL A 115 -1.49 0.04 -21.86
CA VAL A 115 -0.51 1.01 -21.37
C VAL A 115 -1.17 2.34 -21.00
N ARG A 116 -2.07 2.84 -21.85
CA ARG A 116 -2.78 4.11 -21.59
C ARG A 116 -3.65 4.01 -20.33
N GLU A 117 -4.38 2.91 -20.15
CA GLU A 117 -5.17 2.68 -18.94
C GLU A 117 -4.27 2.63 -17.69
N ARG A 118 -3.15 1.90 -17.76
CA ARG A 118 -2.19 1.82 -16.66
C ARG A 118 -1.57 3.18 -16.33
N LYS A 119 -1.26 3.99 -17.34
CA LYS A 119 -0.75 5.34 -17.14
C LYS A 119 -1.75 6.21 -16.39
N VAL A 120 -3.01 6.23 -16.79
CA VAL A 120 -4.07 6.98 -16.09
C VAL A 120 -4.13 6.60 -14.61
N ILE A 121 -4.15 5.30 -14.30
CA ILE A 121 -4.17 4.80 -12.92
C ILE A 121 -2.90 5.20 -12.15
N SER A 122 -1.74 5.16 -12.80
CA SER A 122 -0.45 5.56 -12.22
C SER A 122 -0.42 7.06 -11.89
N ASP A 123 -0.90 7.90 -12.81
CA ASP A 123 -0.92 9.35 -12.68
C ASP A 123 -1.91 9.81 -11.61
N GLU A 124 -3.07 9.17 -11.49
CA GLU A 124 -4.02 9.42 -10.41
C GLU A 124 -3.41 9.13 -9.03
N LYS A 125 -2.69 8.02 -8.90
CA LYS A 125 -1.97 7.67 -7.66
C LYS A 125 -0.84 8.64 -7.36
N LEU A 126 -0.06 9.00 -8.37
CA LEU A 126 1.01 9.99 -8.23
C LEU A 126 0.47 11.32 -7.73
N LYS A 127 -0.64 11.80 -8.32
CA LYS A 127 -1.32 13.02 -7.89
C LYS A 127 -1.80 12.93 -6.44
N TYR A 128 -2.33 11.78 -6.03
CA TYR A 128 -2.75 11.55 -4.65
C TYR A 128 -1.56 11.59 -3.68
N PHE A 129 -0.44 10.94 -3.99
CA PHE A 129 0.74 10.94 -3.12
C PHE A 129 1.43 12.29 -3.04
N LYS A 130 1.49 13.05 -4.14
CA LYS A 130 2.01 14.43 -4.12
C LYS A 130 1.21 15.34 -3.18
N LYS A 131 -0.11 15.16 -3.08
CA LYS A 131 -0.93 15.89 -2.08
C LYS A 131 -0.57 15.53 -0.64
N ILE A 132 -0.29 14.25 -0.36
CA ILE A 132 0.16 13.83 0.97
C ILE A 132 1.55 14.41 1.27
N GLU A 133 2.44 14.39 0.27
CA GLU A 133 3.79 14.94 0.37
C GLU A 133 3.76 16.44 0.75
N GLU A 134 2.93 17.24 0.10
CA GLU A 134 2.75 18.67 0.43
C GLU A 134 2.35 18.92 1.89
N VAL A 135 1.58 18.01 2.48
CA VAL A 135 1.17 18.10 3.90
C VAL A 135 2.33 17.67 4.81
N MET A 136 2.95 16.53 4.54
CA MET A 136 4.01 15.97 5.39
C MET A 136 5.30 16.80 5.33
N GLN A 137 5.64 17.36 4.17
CA GLN A 137 6.85 18.16 3.95
C GLN A 137 6.91 19.38 4.87
N LYS A 138 5.78 19.93 5.30
CA LYS A 138 5.71 21.07 6.23
C LYS A 138 6.24 20.72 7.63
N GLU A 139 6.16 19.45 8.01
CA GLU A 139 6.61 18.93 9.30
C GLU A 139 7.92 18.12 9.19
N THR A 140 8.36 17.80 7.98
CA THR A 140 9.60 17.07 7.69
C THR A 140 10.83 17.96 7.91
N GLY A 141 11.93 17.39 8.39
CA GLY A 141 13.17 18.11 8.70
C GLY A 141 13.17 18.77 10.09
N LYS A 142 12.10 18.58 10.88
CA LYS A 142 11.98 19.08 12.25
C LYS A 142 12.45 18.07 13.30
N GLY A 143 12.89 16.88 12.87
CA GLY A 143 13.42 15.85 13.77
C GLY A 143 12.35 15.07 14.52
N ASN A 144 11.11 15.01 14.00
CA ASN A 144 10.06 14.15 14.53
C ASN A 144 10.02 12.80 13.79
N PRO A 145 10.53 11.69 14.38
CA PRO A 145 10.59 10.39 13.71
C PRO A 145 9.24 9.87 13.21
N GLU A 146 8.14 10.25 13.87
CA GLU A 146 6.77 9.85 13.48
C GLU A 146 6.33 10.47 12.14
N VAL A 147 7.03 11.51 11.68
CA VAL A 147 6.85 12.14 10.37
C VAL A 147 7.97 11.75 9.41
N GLU A 148 9.23 11.76 9.86
CA GLU A 148 10.40 11.55 8.99
C GLU A 148 10.37 10.16 8.30
N PHE A 149 10.17 9.08 9.06
CA PHE A 149 10.19 7.73 8.48
C PHE A 149 9.02 7.47 7.52
N PRO A 150 7.76 7.83 7.87
CA PRO A 150 6.66 7.75 6.93
C PRO A 150 6.84 8.63 5.68
N PHE A 151 7.44 9.81 5.81
CA PHE A 151 7.76 10.67 4.66
C PHE A 151 8.76 10.00 3.71
N LEU A 152 9.83 9.39 4.22
CA LEU A 152 10.80 8.67 3.39
C LEU A 152 10.17 7.48 2.65
N SER A 153 9.26 6.77 3.32
CA SER A 153 8.47 5.71 2.68
C SER A 153 7.58 6.26 1.54
N LEU A 154 6.85 7.35 1.79
CA LEU A 154 6.04 8.03 0.77
C LEU A 154 6.88 8.46 -0.44
N ARG A 155 8.07 9.02 -0.21
CA ARG A 155 9.01 9.43 -1.26
C ARG A 155 9.39 8.28 -2.19
N ALA A 156 9.68 7.10 -1.64
CA ALA A 156 9.97 5.91 -2.45
C ALA A 156 8.78 5.53 -3.34
N GLY A 157 7.56 5.63 -2.82
CA GLY A 157 6.32 5.43 -3.59
C GLY A 157 6.19 6.43 -4.74
N ILE A 158 6.36 7.74 -4.48
CA ILE A 158 6.29 8.79 -5.49
C ILE A 158 7.29 8.54 -6.62
N LEU A 159 8.56 8.32 -6.27
CA LEU A 159 9.63 8.07 -7.25
C LEU A 159 9.34 6.84 -8.12
N THR A 160 8.75 5.80 -7.53
CA THR A 160 8.33 4.60 -8.26
C THR A 160 7.25 4.94 -9.28
N PHE A 161 6.19 5.66 -8.89
CA PHE A 161 5.11 6.03 -9.81
C PHE A 161 5.55 7.03 -10.89
N GLU A 162 6.49 7.93 -10.58
CA GLU A 162 7.11 8.81 -11.58
C GLU A 162 7.88 8.01 -12.62
N ALA A 163 8.70 7.05 -12.19
CA ALA A 163 9.44 6.17 -13.10
C ALA A 163 8.51 5.35 -14.00
N TYR A 164 7.43 4.77 -13.46
CA TYR A 164 6.44 4.05 -14.27
C TYR A 164 5.69 4.97 -15.23
N SER A 165 5.28 6.17 -14.79
CA SER A 165 4.58 7.12 -15.66
C SER A 165 5.44 7.54 -16.86
N HIS A 166 6.73 7.81 -16.60
CA HIS A 166 7.72 8.09 -17.65
C HIS A 166 7.90 6.90 -18.59
N TRP A 167 8.07 5.69 -18.05
CA TRP A 167 8.21 4.48 -18.87
C TRP A 167 6.96 4.22 -19.74
N PHE A 168 5.76 4.49 -19.24
CA PHE A 168 4.55 4.38 -20.06
C PHE A 168 4.54 5.37 -21.23
N ASP A 169 5.06 6.60 -21.04
CA ASP A 169 5.21 7.56 -22.14
C ASP A 169 6.18 7.03 -23.20
N GLU A 170 7.34 6.51 -22.79
CA GLU A 170 8.31 5.88 -23.70
C GLU A 170 7.69 4.76 -24.53
N VAL A 171 6.92 3.87 -23.88
CA VAL A 171 6.27 2.74 -24.55
C VAL A 171 5.20 3.20 -25.53
N ILE A 172 4.39 4.21 -25.16
CA ILE A 172 3.36 4.76 -26.04
C ILE A 172 4.01 5.35 -27.29
N GLU A 173 5.02 6.22 -27.12
CA GLU A 173 5.74 6.85 -28.23
C GLU A 173 6.36 5.81 -29.16
N TYR A 174 7.01 4.79 -28.58
CA TYR A 174 7.63 3.72 -29.36
C TYR A 174 6.62 2.91 -30.17
N LEU A 175 5.51 2.50 -29.55
CA LEU A 175 4.50 1.66 -30.22
C LEU A 175 3.65 2.44 -31.23
N GLU A 176 3.47 3.75 -31.06
CA GLU A 176 2.81 4.62 -32.06
C GLU A 176 3.69 4.85 -33.31
N GLY A 177 5.01 4.71 -33.16
CA GLY A 177 5.97 4.80 -34.27
C GLY A 177 6.11 3.52 -35.11
N LEU A 178 5.52 2.39 -34.68
CA LEU A 178 5.51 1.11 -35.41
C LEU A 178 4.38 1.06 -36.44
#